data_AF-A0A9D5SNT1-F1
#
_entry.id   AF-A0A9D5SNT1-F1
#
_cell.length_a   1.000
_cell.length_b   1.000
_cell.length_c   1.000
_cell.angle_alpha   90.00
_cell.angle_beta   90.00
_cell.angle_gamma   90.00
#
_symmetry.space_group_name_H-M   'P 1'
#
loop_
_entity.id
_entity.type
_entity.pdbx_description
1 polymer ?
#
loop_
_entity_poly.entity_id
_entity_poly.type
_entity_poly.pdbx_seq_one_letter_code
_entity_poly.pdbx_strand_id
1 'polypeptide(L)'
;MKLNPEQIKSITVGAADVIADGESFRFHRFTAAQMECYRMASKDFYNKTLAPAGVRLAFYTDSDRLSFGYHFGKAGSSRQYAYIDVLVDGVLFGHFGSEAAPASEGAAELALTGYTVGQAKLVEIELPWSLEASLSDITLADSASVKPAKRPLTLVCYGDSITHGYDATYPSMSYANRLAR
;
A
#
# COMPACT_ATOMS: atom_id res chain seq x y z
N MET A 1 -4.75 -4.84 -18.87
CA MET A 1 -3.99 -6.00 -18.31
C MET A 1 -4.15 -6.06 -16.80
N LYS A 2 -4.54 -7.20 -16.23
CA LYS A 2 -4.58 -7.45 -14.77
C LYS A 2 -3.23 -7.99 -14.28
N LEU A 3 -2.73 -7.48 -13.16
CA LEU A 3 -1.46 -7.90 -12.58
C LEU A 3 -1.60 -9.24 -11.85
N ASN A 4 -0.63 -10.13 -12.07
CA ASN A 4 -0.61 -11.45 -11.43
C ASN A 4 0.16 -11.42 -10.08
N PRO A 5 0.04 -12.46 -9.25
CA PRO A 5 0.68 -12.49 -7.92
C PRO A 5 2.20 -12.27 -7.93
N GLU A 6 2.91 -12.80 -8.92
CA GLU A 6 4.37 -12.63 -9.01
C GLU A 6 4.74 -11.20 -9.37
N GLN A 7 3.96 -10.54 -10.23
CA GLN A 7 4.12 -9.11 -10.51
C GLN A 7 3.88 -8.29 -9.23
N ILE A 8 2.79 -8.55 -8.51
CA ILE A 8 2.46 -7.84 -7.26
C ILE A 8 3.58 -8.00 -6.22
N LYS A 9 4.07 -9.22 -5.99
CA LYS A 9 5.20 -9.46 -5.10
C LYS A 9 6.44 -8.68 -5.54
N SER A 10 6.77 -8.70 -6.83
CA SER A 10 7.99 -8.06 -7.35
C SER A 10 8.00 -6.54 -7.19
N ILE A 11 6.83 -5.88 -7.21
CA ILE A 11 6.69 -4.43 -7.10
C ILE A 11 6.39 -3.97 -5.66
N THR A 12 6.16 -4.89 -4.73
CA THR A 12 5.88 -4.55 -3.34
C THR A 12 7.17 -4.17 -2.61
N VAL A 13 7.12 -3.05 -1.87
CA VAL A 13 8.21 -2.54 -1.03
C VAL A 13 7.71 -2.38 0.39
N GLY A 14 8.55 -2.75 1.37
CA GLY A 14 8.27 -2.57 2.80
C GLY A 14 7.44 -3.70 3.43
N ALA A 15 7.15 -4.78 2.69
CA ALA A 15 6.48 -5.96 3.21
C ALA A 15 7.50 -7.10 3.45
N ALA A 16 7.29 -7.85 4.53
CA ALA A 16 7.95 -9.13 4.79
C ALA A 16 7.26 -10.28 4.03
N ASP A 17 5.96 -10.17 3.78
CA ASP A 17 5.19 -11.17 3.05
C ASP A 17 4.00 -10.54 2.30
N VAL A 18 3.59 -11.18 1.20
CA VAL A 18 2.41 -10.83 0.41
C VAL A 18 1.60 -12.10 0.17
N ILE A 19 0.41 -12.15 0.77
CA ILE A 19 -0.49 -13.30 0.70
C ILE A 19 -1.54 -13.01 -0.38
N ALA A 20 -1.60 -13.87 -1.38
CA ALA A 20 -2.65 -13.87 -2.40
C ALA A 20 -3.79 -14.81 -1.99
N ASP A 21 -5.03 -14.32 -2.07
CA ASP A 21 -6.25 -15.05 -1.77
C ASP A 21 -7.25 -14.79 -2.90
N GLY A 22 -7.26 -15.71 -3.88
CA GLY A 22 -7.89 -15.47 -5.17
C GLY A 22 -7.28 -14.26 -5.87
N GLU A 23 -8.07 -13.19 -6.02
CA GLU A 23 -7.68 -11.96 -6.69
C GLU A 23 -7.33 -10.82 -5.71
N SER A 24 -7.38 -11.10 -4.40
CA SER A 24 -7.06 -10.17 -3.32
C SER A 24 -5.65 -10.40 -2.78
N PHE A 25 -4.95 -9.32 -2.46
CA PHE A 25 -3.59 -9.31 -1.95
C PHE A 25 -3.56 -8.63 -0.58
N ARG A 26 -3.07 -9.35 0.43
CA ARG A 26 -2.78 -8.83 1.78
C ARG A 26 -1.27 -8.67 1.95
N PHE A 27 -0.88 -7.59 2.61
CA PHE A 27 0.52 -7.19 2.75
C PHE A 27 0.92 -7.13 4.22
N HIS A 28 1.96 -7.87 4.60
CA HIS A 28 2.38 -8.00 5.99
C HIS A 28 3.78 -7.44 6.20
N ARG A 29 3.93 -6.59 7.23
CA ARG A 29 5.23 -6.01 7.63
C ARG A 29 6.09 -6.98 8.44
N PHE A 30 5.50 -8.08 8.89
CA PHE A 30 6.08 -9.05 9.79
C PHE A 30 5.90 -10.44 9.20
N THR A 31 6.84 -11.34 9.47
CA THR A 31 6.67 -12.77 9.17
C THR A 31 5.62 -13.37 10.08
N ALA A 32 5.06 -14.52 9.70
CA ALA A 32 4.09 -15.24 10.54
C ALA A 32 4.61 -15.51 11.97
N ALA A 33 5.90 -15.87 12.11
CA ALA A 33 6.53 -16.09 13.41
C ALA A 33 6.61 -14.79 14.25
N GLN A 34 6.93 -13.66 13.62
CA GLN A 34 6.96 -12.36 14.32
C GLN A 34 5.56 -11.92 14.75
N MET A 35 4.55 -12.10 13.89
CA MET A 35 3.16 -11.80 14.23
C MET A 35 2.67 -12.66 15.40
N GLU A 36 3.07 -13.93 15.45
CA GLU A 36 2.76 -14.83 16.56
C GLU A 36 3.33 -14.32 17.89
N CYS A 37 4.57 -13.81 17.91
CA CYS A 37 5.13 -13.19 19.11
C CYS A 37 4.27 -12.02 19.61
N TYR A 38 3.79 -11.15 18.71
CA TYR A 38 2.88 -10.07 19.10
C TYR A 38 1.53 -10.58 19.59
N ARG A 39 0.99 -11.64 18.97
CA ARG A 39 -0.27 -12.27 19.37
C ARG A 39 -0.22 -12.82 20.79
N MET A 40 0.88 -13.46 21.15
CA MET A 40 1.11 -13.99 22.49
C MET A 40 1.28 -12.87 23.53
N ALA A 41 1.85 -11.72 23.13
CA ALA A 41 2.10 -10.60 24.03
C ALA A 41 0.86 -9.72 24.26
N SER A 42 0.12 -9.36 23.20
CA SER A 42 -1.03 -8.47 23.27
C SER A 42 -1.88 -8.54 22.01
N LYS A 43 -3.20 -8.73 22.19
CA LYS A 43 -4.17 -8.65 21.09
C LYS A 43 -4.12 -7.30 20.36
N ASP A 44 -3.92 -6.21 21.10
CA ASP A 44 -3.81 -4.87 20.52
C ASP A 44 -2.56 -4.73 19.64
N PHE A 45 -1.41 -5.24 20.09
CA PHE A 45 -0.19 -5.21 19.29
C PHE A 45 -0.29 -6.11 18.07
N TYR A 46 -0.89 -7.29 18.20
CA TYR A 46 -1.18 -8.15 17.07
C TYR A 46 -2.05 -7.46 16.02
N ASN A 47 -3.14 -6.80 16.43
CA ASN A 47 -4.00 -6.07 15.49
C ASN A 47 -3.22 -5.01 14.70
N LYS A 48 -2.28 -4.30 15.34
CA LYS A 48 -1.41 -3.31 14.69
C LYS A 48 -0.42 -3.92 13.69
N THR A 49 -0.11 -5.22 13.79
CA THR A 49 0.71 -5.91 12.78
C THR A 49 -0.03 -6.13 11.46
N LEU A 50 -1.37 -6.10 11.47
CA LEU A 50 -2.21 -6.29 10.29
C LEU A 50 -2.30 -5.02 9.43
N ALA A 51 -2.00 -3.85 9.98
CA ALA A 51 -1.93 -2.62 9.22
C ALA A 51 -0.63 -2.55 8.39
N PRO A 52 -0.71 -2.32 7.07
CA PRO A 52 0.45 -2.30 6.17
C PRO A 52 1.18 -0.95 6.16
N ALA A 53 1.39 -0.34 7.33
CA ALA A 53 2.07 0.95 7.49
C ALA A 53 3.46 1.00 6.81
N GLY A 54 3.63 1.91 5.85
CA GLY A 54 4.88 2.05 5.11
C GLY A 54 5.09 1.02 3.99
N VAL A 55 4.14 0.09 3.80
CA VAL A 55 4.10 -0.77 2.62
C VAL A 55 3.56 0.02 1.43
N ARG A 56 4.17 -0.20 0.26
CA ARG A 56 3.67 0.36 -1.00
C ARG A 56 3.94 -0.57 -2.17
N LEU A 57 3.16 -0.46 -3.24
CA LEU A 57 3.54 -0.99 -4.55
C LEU A 57 4.27 0.13 -5.29
N ALA A 58 5.48 -0.12 -5.78
CA ALA A 58 6.30 0.88 -6.47
C ALA A 58 6.85 0.31 -7.78
N PHE A 59 6.43 0.86 -8.91
CA PHE A 59 6.78 0.34 -10.22
C PHE A 59 6.75 1.41 -11.31
N TYR A 60 7.60 1.20 -12.32
CA TYR A 60 7.52 1.93 -13.57
C TYR A 60 6.50 1.28 -14.50
N THR A 61 5.65 2.10 -15.12
CA THR A 61 4.74 1.68 -16.18
C THR A 61 4.60 2.78 -17.22
N ASP A 62 4.33 2.39 -18.46
CA ASP A 62 3.94 3.26 -19.57
C ASP A 62 2.41 3.33 -19.76
N SER A 63 1.65 2.73 -18.83
CA SER A 63 0.19 2.77 -18.81
C SER A 63 -0.36 4.20 -18.71
N ASP A 64 -1.47 4.45 -19.40
CA ASP A 64 -2.29 5.65 -19.29
C ASP A 64 -3.46 5.50 -18.30
N ARG A 65 -3.66 4.31 -17.75
CA ARG A 65 -4.69 4.00 -16.76
C ARG A 65 -4.19 3.12 -15.64
N LEU A 66 -4.76 3.29 -14.47
CA LEU A 66 -4.60 2.41 -13.32
C LEU A 66 -5.98 2.21 -12.69
N SER A 67 -6.33 0.98 -12.36
CA SER A 67 -7.45 0.71 -11.45
C SER A 67 -7.11 -0.36 -10.45
N PHE A 68 -7.80 -0.34 -9.32
CA PHE A 68 -7.72 -1.38 -8.30
C PHE A 68 -8.96 -1.34 -7.40
N GLY A 69 -9.36 -2.51 -6.91
CA GLY A 69 -10.25 -2.64 -5.77
C GLY A 69 -9.46 -2.54 -4.46
N TYR A 70 -10.11 -2.09 -3.40
CA TYR A 70 -9.55 -2.10 -2.06
C TYR A 70 -10.60 -2.50 -1.03
N HIS A 71 -10.13 -3.15 0.03
CA HIS A 71 -10.92 -3.45 1.21
C HIS A 71 -10.09 -3.15 2.46
N PHE A 72 -10.69 -2.42 3.40
CA PHE A 72 -10.14 -2.13 4.71
C PHE A 72 -10.83 -3.01 5.75
N GLY A 73 -10.03 -3.69 6.57
CA GLY A 73 -10.50 -4.51 7.69
C GLY A 73 -10.82 -3.67 8.93
N LYS A 74 -11.27 -4.35 9.99
CA LYS A 74 -11.53 -3.73 11.30
C LYS A 74 -10.32 -3.73 12.22
N ALA A 75 -9.32 -4.56 11.93
CA ALA A 75 -8.11 -4.65 12.73
C ALA A 75 -7.11 -3.57 12.33
N GLY A 76 -6.23 -3.19 13.25
CA GLY A 76 -5.22 -2.16 13.03
C GLY A 76 -4.97 -1.34 14.29
N SER A 77 -4.90 -0.03 14.10
CA SER A 77 -4.79 0.98 15.14
C SER A 77 -6.17 1.39 15.70
N SER A 78 -6.17 2.25 16.72
CA SER A 78 -7.40 2.87 17.23
C SER A 78 -7.90 4.06 16.40
N ARG A 79 -7.22 4.39 15.29
CA ARG A 79 -7.57 5.48 14.37
C ARG A 79 -8.26 4.91 13.14
N GLN A 80 -9.11 5.72 12.51
CA GLN A 80 -9.97 5.30 11.38
C GLN A 80 -9.59 5.96 10.06
N TYR A 81 -8.33 6.35 9.90
CA TYR A 81 -7.82 6.95 8.66
C TYR A 81 -7.60 5.85 7.60
N ALA A 82 -8.63 5.57 6.81
CA ALA A 82 -8.64 4.47 5.84
C ALA A 82 -8.36 5.02 4.44
N TYR A 83 -7.11 5.40 4.17
CA TYR A 83 -6.70 5.96 2.89
C TYR A 83 -5.55 5.19 2.24
N ILE A 84 -5.65 5.03 0.93
CA ILE A 84 -4.56 4.68 0.02
C ILE A 84 -4.17 5.94 -0.73
N ASP A 85 -2.88 6.23 -0.80
CA ASP A 85 -2.37 7.33 -1.64
C ASP A 85 -1.78 6.77 -2.92
N VAL A 86 -2.14 7.37 -4.04
CA VAL A 86 -1.45 7.11 -5.31
C VAL A 86 -0.59 8.31 -5.64
N LEU A 87 0.69 8.07 -5.88
CA LEU A 87 1.64 9.06 -6.37
C LEU A 87 2.14 8.65 -7.75
N VAL A 88 2.37 9.65 -8.61
CA VAL A 88 2.99 9.48 -9.91
C VAL A 88 4.18 10.43 -10.02
N ASP A 89 5.37 9.88 -10.26
CA ASP A 89 6.65 10.60 -10.26
C ASP A 89 6.85 11.46 -9.00
N GLY A 90 6.45 10.91 -7.84
CA GLY A 90 6.56 11.56 -6.53
C GLY A 90 5.51 12.64 -6.25
N VAL A 91 4.64 12.94 -7.21
CA VAL A 91 3.53 13.89 -7.06
C VAL A 91 2.28 13.14 -6.65
N LEU A 92 1.61 13.60 -5.58
CA LEU A 92 0.34 13.04 -5.14
C LEU A 92 -0.71 13.18 -6.25
N PHE A 93 -1.26 12.05 -6.67
CA PHE A 93 -2.27 11.96 -7.70
C PHE A 93 -3.68 11.87 -7.10
N GLY A 94 -3.85 11.15 -5.98
CA GLY A 94 -5.13 11.06 -5.31
C GLY A 94 -5.11 10.26 -4.02
N HIS A 95 -6.14 10.47 -3.20
CA HIS A 95 -6.45 9.74 -1.98
C HIS A 95 -7.70 8.88 -2.21
N PHE A 96 -7.64 7.60 -1.86
CA PHE A 96 -8.75 6.66 -2.06
C PHE A 96 -9.13 6.00 -0.74
N GLY A 97 -10.40 6.10 -0.38
CA GLY A 97 -10.95 5.59 0.88
C GLY A 97 -11.72 6.67 1.63
N SER A 98 -11.81 6.53 2.95
CA SER A 98 -12.62 7.43 3.78
C SER A 98 -12.13 7.51 5.22
N GLU A 99 -12.55 8.59 5.88
CA GLU A 99 -12.64 8.64 7.33
C GLU A 99 -14.05 8.18 7.72
N ALA A 100 -14.20 7.38 8.78
CA ALA A 100 -15.47 7.06 9.47
C ALA A 100 -16.23 5.75 9.17
N ALA A 101 -15.64 4.73 8.54
CA ALA A 101 -16.27 3.41 8.46
C ALA A 101 -15.36 2.28 8.99
N PRO A 102 -15.69 1.61 10.11
CA PRO A 102 -15.03 0.37 10.49
C PRO A 102 -15.40 -0.72 9.48
N ALA A 103 -14.40 -1.17 8.73
CA ALA A 103 -14.51 -1.96 7.51
C ALA A 103 -15.28 -1.28 6.36
N SER A 104 -14.60 -1.15 5.23
CA SER A 104 -15.15 -0.57 4.01
C SER A 104 -14.43 -1.12 2.79
N GLU A 105 -15.10 -1.08 1.65
CA GLU A 105 -14.53 -1.45 0.37
C GLU A 105 -14.80 -0.35 -0.66
N GLY A 106 -14.04 -0.36 -1.74
CA GLY A 106 -14.23 0.54 -2.84
C GLY A 106 -13.33 0.19 -4.01
N ALA A 107 -13.40 1.02 -5.04
CA ALA A 107 -12.54 0.92 -6.20
C ALA A 107 -11.96 2.29 -6.55
N ALA A 108 -10.78 2.27 -7.15
CA ALA A 108 -10.13 3.44 -7.70
C ALA A 108 -9.96 3.23 -9.21
N GLU A 109 -10.32 4.24 -10.00
CA GLU A 109 -10.06 4.29 -11.43
C GLU A 109 -9.38 5.62 -11.74
N LEU A 110 -8.20 5.54 -12.35
CA LEU A 110 -7.32 6.68 -12.56
C LEU A 110 -6.93 6.74 -14.04
N ALA A 111 -7.19 7.89 -14.66
CA ALA A 111 -6.59 8.25 -15.94
C ALA A 111 -5.26 8.97 -15.68
N LEU A 112 -4.13 8.32 -15.95
CA LEU A 112 -2.77 8.83 -15.73
C LEU A 112 -2.37 9.87 -16.79
N THR A 113 -3.15 10.96 -16.84
CA THR A 113 -3.02 12.09 -17.76
C THR A 113 -1.82 12.98 -17.42
N GLY A 114 -1.41 13.85 -18.34
CA GLY A 114 -0.25 14.73 -18.18
C GLY A 114 1.09 14.12 -18.62
N TYR A 115 1.06 12.92 -19.21
CA TYR A 115 2.22 12.22 -19.74
C TYR A 115 2.03 11.93 -21.23
N THR A 116 3.14 11.81 -21.96
CA THR A 116 3.09 11.34 -23.35
C THR A 116 2.67 9.87 -23.36
N VAL A 117 1.83 9.46 -24.31
CA VAL A 117 1.43 8.04 -24.46
C VAL A 117 2.69 7.18 -24.62
N GLY A 118 2.80 6.11 -23.83
CA GLY A 118 3.97 5.23 -23.83
C GLY A 118 5.16 5.73 -23.01
N GLN A 119 5.08 6.92 -22.39
CA GLN A 119 6.12 7.41 -21.49
C GLN A 119 6.07 6.65 -20.16
N ALA A 120 7.18 6.00 -19.81
CA ALA A 120 7.33 5.35 -18.52
C ALA A 120 7.30 6.39 -17.38
N LYS A 121 6.53 6.10 -16.34
CA LYS A 121 6.39 6.90 -15.11
C LYS A 121 6.45 6.01 -13.89
N LEU A 122 6.94 6.53 -12.76
CA LEU A 122 6.93 5.83 -11.49
C LEU A 122 5.54 5.97 -10.84
N VAL A 123 4.88 4.85 -10.59
CA VAL A 123 3.64 4.79 -9.82
C VAL A 123 3.94 4.21 -8.45
N GLU A 124 3.49 4.89 -7.40
CA GLU A 124 3.52 4.41 -6.02
C GLU A 124 2.10 4.35 -5.44
N ILE A 125 1.67 3.18 -4.99
CA ILE A 125 0.41 2.97 -4.26
C ILE A 125 0.77 2.74 -2.79
N GLU A 126 0.64 3.76 -1.95
CA GLU A 126 0.98 3.72 -0.52
C GLU A 126 -0.23 3.25 0.30
N LEU A 127 -0.04 2.16 1.04
CA LEU A 127 -1.10 1.51 1.81
C LEU A 127 -1.34 2.20 3.16
N PRO A 128 -2.57 2.08 3.73
CA PRO A 128 -2.89 2.73 4.98
C PRO A 128 -2.02 2.24 6.13
N TRP A 129 -1.76 3.14 7.07
CA TRP A 129 -1.05 2.80 8.29
C TRP A 129 -1.98 2.41 9.44
N SER A 130 -3.26 2.79 9.38
CA SER A 130 -4.14 2.74 10.54
C SER A 130 -4.99 1.47 10.62
N LEU A 131 -5.14 0.73 9.53
CA LEU A 131 -6.07 -0.39 9.40
C LEU A 131 -5.48 -1.49 8.51
N GLU A 132 -5.93 -2.73 8.72
CA GLU A 132 -5.74 -3.83 7.78
C GLU A 132 -6.25 -3.43 6.40
N ALA A 133 -5.49 -3.77 5.36
CA ALA A 133 -5.89 -3.47 3.98
C ALA A 133 -5.49 -4.57 3.01
N SER A 134 -6.34 -4.76 2.01
CA SER A 134 -6.07 -5.59 0.85
C SER A 134 -6.39 -4.84 -0.44
N LEU A 135 -5.62 -5.14 -1.49
CA LEU A 135 -5.92 -4.68 -2.85
C LEU A 135 -6.41 -5.85 -3.69
N SER A 136 -7.35 -5.60 -4.59
CA SER A 136 -7.78 -6.56 -5.62
C SER A 136 -7.77 -5.91 -6.99
N ASP A 137 -7.90 -6.72 -8.04
CA ASP A 137 -8.21 -6.22 -9.39
C ASP A 137 -7.27 -5.11 -9.89
N ILE A 138 -5.98 -5.20 -9.56
CA ILE A 138 -5.00 -4.19 -9.97
C ILE A 138 -4.79 -4.32 -11.48
N THR A 139 -5.25 -3.32 -12.23
CA THR A 139 -5.18 -3.32 -13.70
C THR A 139 -4.52 -2.08 -14.28
N LEU A 140 -3.88 -2.28 -15.44
CA LEU A 140 -3.25 -1.27 -16.28
C LEU A 140 -3.81 -1.34 -17.70
N ALA A 141 -3.35 -0.45 -18.59
CA ALA A 141 -3.57 -0.57 -20.03
C ALA A 141 -3.12 -1.92 -20.57
N ASP A 142 -3.73 -2.33 -21.68
CA ASP A 142 -3.35 -3.59 -22.31
C ASP A 142 -1.95 -3.46 -22.90
N SER A 143 -1.14 -4.49 -22.72
CA SER A 143 0.29 -4.50 -23.08
C SER A 143 1.17 -3.47 -22.35
N ALA A 144 0.65 -2.79 -21.32
CA ALA A 144 1.47 -1.91 -20.49
C ALA A 144 2.60 -2.69 -19.81
N SER A 145 3.77 -2.07 -19.75
CA SER A 145 4.93 -2.58 -19.04
C SER A 145 4.78 -2.38 -17.53
N VAL A 146 5.36 -3.32 -16.78
CA VAL A 146 5.48 -3.23 -15.31
C VAL A 146 6.90 -3.61 -14.95
N LYS A 147 7.63 -2.65 -14.37
CA LYS A 147 9.00 -2.87 -13.91
C LYS A 147 9.12 -2.41 -12.46
N PRO A 148 9.56 -3.27 -11.52
CA PRO A 148 9.77 -2.87 -10.14
C PRO A 148 10.68 -1.65 -10.00
N ALA A 149 10.30 -0.72 -9.12
CA ALA A 149 11.16 0.40 -8.77
C ALA A 149 12.27 -0.08 -7.83
N LYS A 150 13.52 -0.07 -8.29
CA LYS A 150 14.67 -0.46 -7.47
C LYS A 150 15.01 0.65 -6.47
N ARG A 151 15.04 0.32 -5.19
CA ARG A 151 15.54 1.23 -4.14
C ARG A 151 16.98 0.84 -3.78
N PRO A 152 17.94 1.78 -3.80
CA PRO A 152 19.35 1.47 -3.53
C PRO A 152 19.61 1.20 -2.05
N LEU A 153 18.72 1.66 -1.16
CA LEU A 153 18.85 1.58 0.28
C LEU A 153 17.55 1.09 0.92
N THR A 154 17.69 0.42 2.06
CA THR A 154 16.58 0.02 2.93
C THR A 154 16.65 0.82 4.22
N LEU A 155 15.59 1.58 4.51
CA LEU A 155 15.42 2.29 5.78
C LEU A 155 14.48 1.48 6.68
N VAL A 156 14.96 1.15 7.89
CA VAL A 156 14.12 0.51 8.92
C VAL A 156 13.79 1.55 9.99
N CYS A 157 12.52 1.94 10.06
CA CYS A 157 11.99 2.79 11.12
C CYS A 157 11.33 1.91 12.18
N TYR A 158 11.94 1.78 13.35
CA TYR A 158 11.38 1.09 14.51
C TYR A 158 11.05 2.07 15.62
N GLY A 159 9.82 2.03 16.12
CA GLY A 159 9.34 2.98 17.11
C GLY A 159 7.88 2.76 17.47
N ASP A 160 7.21 3.84 17.83
CA ASP A 160 5.88 3.82 18.43
C ASP A 160 4.79 4.33 17.45
N SER A 161 3.68 4.80 18.01
CA SER A 161 2.58 5.45 17.29
C SER A 161 3.03 6.53 16.30
N ILE A 162 4.03 7.34 16.65
CA ILE A 162 4.54 8.43 15.80
C ILE A 162 5.21 7.81 14.56
N THR A 163 6.04 6.78 14.74
CA THR A 163 6.66 6.02 13.64
C THR A 163 5.64 5.33 12.76
N HIS A 164 4.56 4.83 13.37
CA HIS A 164 3.45 4.23 12.65
C HIS A 164 2.69 5.25 11.78
N GLY A 165 2.72 6.54 12.14
CA GLY A 165 2.00 7.60 11.45
C GLY A 165 0.73 8.06 12.15
N TYR A 166 0.59 7.84 13.47
CA TYR A 166 -0.56 8.31 14.23
C TYR A 166 -0.80 9.80 13.98
N ASP A 167 -2.03 10.11 13.55
CA ASP A 167 -2.53 11.45 13.18
C ASP A 167 -2.02 12.00 11.84
N ALA A 168 -1.25 11.24 11.05
CA ALA A 168 -1.13 11.49 9.63
C ALA A 168 -2.42 11.02 8.93
N THR A 169 -3.25 11.95 8.44
CA THR A 169 -4.49 11.60 7.74
C THR A 169 -4.23 10.66 6.55
N TYR A 170 -3.20 10.95 5.77
CA TYR A 170 -2.84 10.19 4.59
C TYR A 170 -1.50 9.45 4.79
N PRO A 171 -1.34 8.20 4.31
CA PRO A 171 -0.10 7.45 4.50
C PRO A 171 1.13 8.20 3.99
N SER A 172 0.99 8.98 2.92
CA SER A 172 2.09 9.78 2.35
C SER A 172 2.61 10.90 3.24
N MET A 173 1.83 11.31 4.24
CA MET A 173 2.19 12.38 5.16
C MET A 173 2.94 11.89 6.40
N SER A 174 2.98 10.58 6.67
CA SER A 174 3.76 10.04 7.79
C SER A 174 5.26 10.36 7.60
N TYR A 175 5.96 10.68 8.69
CA TYR A 175 7.37 11.08 8.58
C TYR A 175 8.23 9.95 8.00
N ALA A 176 7.91 8.69 8.33
CA ALA A 176 8.62 7.53 7.83
C ALA A 176 8.49 7.41 6.29
N ASN A 177 7.27 7.60 5.74
CA ASN A 177 7.08 7.60 4.30
C ASN A 177 7.73 8.81 3.61
N ARG A 178 7.74 9.98 4.27
CA ARG A 178 8.39 11.17 3.73
C ARG A 178 9.92 11.05 3.70
N LEU A 179 10.53 10.40 4.68
CA LEU A 179 11.98 10.14 4.71
C LEU A 179 12.41 9.05 3.73
N ALA A 180 11.54 8.07 3.47
CA ALA A 180 11.85 6.94 2.60
C ALA A 180 11.77 7.28 1.10
N ARG A 181 11.13 8.40 0.73
CA ARG A 181 11.09 8.94 -0.64
C ARG A 181 12.48 9.37 -1.09
#